data_AF-A0A3P9D282-F1
#
_entry.id   AF-A0A3P9D282-F1
#
_cell.length_a   1.000
_cell.length_b   1.000
_cell.length_c   1.000
_cell.angle_alpha   90.00
_cell.angle_beta   90.00
_cell.angle_gamma   90.00
#
_symmetry.space_group_name_H-M   'P 1'
#
loop_
_entity.id
_entity.type
_entity.pdbx_description
1 polymer ?
#
loop_
_entity_poly.entity_id
_entity_poly.type
_entity_poly.pdbx_seq_one_letter_code
_entity_poly.pdbx_strand_id
1 'polypeptide(L)'
;MSGRGKTGGIARAKAKTRSSRAGLQFPVGRVHRLLRKGNYAERVGAGAPVYLAAVLEYLTAEILELAGNAARDNKKTRIIPRHLQLAVLTIAQGGVLPNIQAVLLPKKTEKPAKAK
;
A
#
# COMPACT_ATOMS: atom_id res chain seq x y z
N MET A 1 46.82 22.07 -15.37
CA MET A 1 45.93 20.90 -15.56
C MET A 1 45.44 20.43 -14.19
N SER A 2 44.27 20.89 -13.72
CA SER A 2 43.70 20.49 -12.43
C SER A 2 42.93 19.18 -12.58
N GLY A 3 43.65 18.06 -12.67
CA GLY A 3 43.09 16.72 -12.65
C GLY A 3 42.72 16.32 -11.23
N ARG A 4 41.54 16.74 -10.75
CA ARG A 4 41.00 16.22 -9.49
C ARG A 4 40.45 14.81 -9.73
N GLY A 5 41.35 13.83 -9.66
CA GLY A 5 41.01 12.41 -9.70
C GLY A 5 39.97 12.05 -8.63
N LYS A 6 39.15 11.04 -8.94
CA LYS A 6 38.07 10.45 -8.12
C LYS A 6 38.21 10.81 -6.63
N THR A 7 37.29 11.62 -6.14
CA THR A 7 37.16 12.09 -4.75
C THR A 7 36.99 10.92 -3.78
N GLY A 8 38.11 10.28 -3.43
CA GLY A 8 38.19 9.20 -2.44
C GLY A 8 38.52 9.67 -1.03
N GLY A 9 38.94 10.93 -0.84
CA GLY A 9 39.59 11.38 0.40
C GLY A 9 38.94 12.53 1.18
N ILE A 10 37.79 13.07 0.76
CA ILE A 10 37.05 14.03 1.60
C ILE A 10 36.10 13.23 2.47
N ALA A 11 36.11 13.46 3.80
CA ALA A 11 35.16 12.87 4.75
C ALA A 11 33.76 12.88 4.13
N ARG A 12 33.29 11.70 3.71
CA ARG A 12 32.09 11.59 2.88
C ARG A 12 30.91 12.07 3.71
N ALA A 13 30.37 13.23 3.35
CA ALA A 13 29.03 13.61 3.79
C ALA A 13 28.09 12.42 3.59
N LYS A 14 27.17 12.17 4.55
CA LYS A 14 26.24 11.02 4.49
C LYS A 14 25.63 10.95 3.09
N ALA A 15 25.97 9.91 2.34
CA ALA A 15 25.51 9.76 0.98
C ALA A 15 23.98 9.66 0.98
N LYS A 16 23.31 10.51 0.18
CA LYS A 16 21.86 10.43 -0.02
C LYS A 16 21.47 9.01 -0.44
N THR A 17 20.45 8.45 0.20
CA THR A 17 19.98 7.09 -0.09
C THR A 17 19.33 7.02 -1.47
N ARG A 18 19.30 5.84 -2.08
CA ARG A 18 18.61 5.64 -3.37
C ARG A 18 17.12 5.98 -3.30
N SER A 19 16.46 5.70 -2.17
CA SER A 19 15.07 6.12 -1.91
C SER A 19 14.92 7.64 -1.92
N SER A 20 15.76 8.36 -1.15
CA SER A 20 15.69 9.83 -1.11
C SER A 20 15.99 10.51 -2.46
N ARG A 21 16.84 9.89 -3.29
CA ARG A 21 17.14 10.38 -4.64
C ARG A 21 15.98 10.15 -5.61
N ALA A 22 15.20 9.09 -5.39
CA ALA A 22 14.05 8.73 -6.21
C ALA A 22 12.73 9.37 -5.70
N GLY A 23 12.74 10.06 -4.56
CA GLY A 23 11.54 10.64 -3.96
C GLY A 23 10.58 9.61 -3.35
N LEU A 24 11.08 8.42 -3.00
CA LEU A 24 10.25 7.32 -2.48
C LEU A 24 10.41 7.17 -0.96
N GLN A 25 9.31 6.90 -0.27
CA GLN A 25 9.31 6.45 1.13
C GLN A 25 9.79 4.99 1.25
N PHE A 26 9.47 4.16 0.25
CA PHE A 26 9.81 2.74 0.25
C PHE A 26 11.33 2.50 0.08
N PRO A 27 11.88 1.44 0.69
CA PRO A 27 13.32 1.22 0.75
C PRO A 27 13.88 0.56 -0.53
N VAL A 28 14.22 1.36 -1.55
CA VAL A 28 14.85 0.93 -2.82
C VAL A 28 16.07 0.03 -2.59
N GLY A 29 16.87 0.33 -1.56
CA GLY A 29 18.04 -0.47 -1.20
C GLY A 29 17.69 -1.90 -0.81
N ARG A 30 16.62 -2.06 -0.01
CA ARG A 30 16.12 -3.36 0.45
C ARG A 30 15.48 -4.13 -0.69
N VAL A 31 14.67 -3.45 -1.53
CA VAL A 31 14.05 -4.06 -2.72
C VAL A 31 15.13 -4.64 -3.65
N HIS A 32 16.21 -3.89 -3.91
CA HIS A 32 17.32 -4.41 -4.73
C HIS A 32 17.96 -5.67 -4.11
N ARG A 33 18.20 -5.68 -2.79
CA ARG A 33 18.75 -6.86 -2.11
C ARG A 33 17.82 -8.06 -2.21
N LEU A 34 16.52 -7.86 -2.03
CA LEU A 34 15.52 -8.93 -2.13
C LEU A 34 15.42 -9.48 -3.55
N LEU A 35 15.45 -8.62 -4.58
CA LEU A 35 15.48 -9.06 -5.97
C LEU A 35 16.69 -9.94 -6.29
N ARG A 36 17.88 -9.60 -5.77
CA ARG A 36 19.06 -10.44 -5.96
C ARG A 36 19.02 -11.75 -5.18
N LYS A 37 18.50 -11.72 -3.95
CA LYS A 37 18.36 -12.94 -3.12
C LYS A 37 17.27 -13.88 -3.65
N GLY A 38 16.27 -13.35 -4.36
CA GLY A 38 15.15 -14.12 -4.89
C GLY A 38 15.44 -14.93 -6.14
N ASN A 39 16.67 -14.89 -6.68
CA ASN A 39 17.10 -15.65 -7.86
C ASN A 39 16.19 -15.46 -9.10
N TYR A 40 15.60 -14.27 -9.27
CA TYR A 40 14.71 -13.97 -10.42
C TYR A 40 15.47 -13.84 -11.75
N ALA A 41 16.74 -13.41 -11.70
CA ALA A 41 17.63 -13.28 -12.84
C ALA A 41 19.09 -13.24 -12.37
N GLU A 42 20.03 -13.56 -13.26
CA GLU A 42 21.47 -13.49 -12.99
C GLU A 42 21.92 -12.06 -12.61
N ARG A 43 21.36 -11.05 -13.29
CA ARG A 43 21.66 -9.64 -13.06
C ARG A 43 20.39 -8.84 -12.84
N VAL A 44 20.44 -7.89 -11.91
CA VAL A 44 19.35 -6.94 -11.65
C VAL A 44 19.81 -5.55 -12.06
N GLY A 45 19.11 -4.96 -13.02
CA GLY A 45 19.38 -3.60 -13.49
C GLY A 45 19.19 -2.55 -12.38
N ALA A 46 19.93 -1.45 -12.42
CA ALA A 46 19.91 -0.44 -11.35
C ALA A 46 18.56 0.27 -11.18
N GLY A 47 17.79 0.40 -12.26
CA GLY A 47 16.45 1.03 -12.26
C GLY A 47 15.31 0.09 -11.81
N ALA A 48 15.46 -1.22 -11.96
CA ALA A 48 14.45 -2.21 -11.57
C ALA A 48 13.97 -2.06 -10.11
N PRO A 49 14.85 -1.95 -9.09
CA PRO A 49 14.41 -1.78 -7.71
C PRO A 49 13.78 -0.42 -7.43
N VAL A 50 14.05 0.61 -8.25
CA VAL A 50 13.41 1.93 -8.11
C VAL A 50 11.97 1.83 -8.60
N TYR A 51 11.78 1.28 -9.80
CA TYR A 51 10.45 1.08 -10.38
C TYR A 51 9.57 0.21 -9.49
N LEU A 52 10.08 -0.95 -9.06
CA LEU A 52 9.32 -1.85 -8.18
C LEU A 52 9.00 -1.20 -6.83
N ALA A 53 9.93 -0.45 -6.22
CA ALA A 53 9.65 0.25 -4.97
C ALA A 53 8.53 1.29 -5.14
N ALA A 54 8.51 2.03 -6.26
CA ALA A 54 7.47 3.01 -6.56
C ALA A 54 6.09 2.35 -6.73
N VAL A 55 6.02 1.23 -7.46
CA VAL A 55 4.77 0.47 -7.64
C VAL A 55 4.25 -0.06 -6.30
N LEU A 56 5.12 -0.63 -5.48
CA LEU A 56 4.74 -1.11 -4.14
C LEU A 56 4.26 0.03 -3.24
N GLU A 57 4.91 1.20 -3.29
CA GLU A 57 4.51 2.39 -2.54
C GLU A 57 3.14 2.90 -2.99
N TYR A 58 2.92 3.00 -4.29
CA TYR A 58 1.64 3.41 -4.87
C TYR A 58 0.49 2.49 -4.44
N LEU A 59 0.64 1.17 -4.62
CA LEU A 59 -0.40 0.21 -4.23
C LEU A 59 -0.67 0.23 -2.72
N THR A 60 0.38 0.42 -1.90
CA THR A 60 0.22 0.55 -0.45
C THR A 60 -0.57 1.82 -0.10
N ALA A 61 -0.26 2.95 -0.73
CA ALA A 61 -0.98 4.20 -0.52
C ALA A 61 -2.46 4.08 -0.91
N GLU A 62 -2.75 3.49 -2.07
CA GLU A 62 -4.13 3.29 -2.55
C GLU A 62 -4.97 2.44 -1.57
N ILE A 63 -4.42 1.31 -1.12
CA ILE A 63 -5.12 0.44 -0.15
C ILE A 63 -5.32 1.15 1.19
N LEU A 64 -4.31 1.90 1.67
CA LEU A 64 -4.40 2.61 2.94
C LEU A 64 -5.38 3.79 2.88
N GLU A 65 -5.50 4.47 1.75
CA GLU A 65 -6.48 5.55 1.55
C GLU A 65 -7.90 5.00 1.64
N LEU A 66 -8.22 3.94 0.89
CA LEU A 66 -9.53 3.29 0.93
C LEU A 66 -9.85 2.72 2.32
N ALA A 67 -8.90 2.05 2.97
CA ALA A 67 -9.08 1.52 4.31
C ALA A 67 -9.19 2.63 5.37
N GLY A 68 -8.51 3.76 5.18
CA GLY A 68 -8.64 4.96 6.01
C GLY A 68 -10.03 5.58 5.91
N ASN A 69 -10.58 5.66 4.70
CA ASN A 69 -11.95 6.11 4.46
C ASN A 69 -12.96 5.17 5.12
N ALA A 70 -12.81 3.84 4.95
CA ALA A 70 -13.64 2.87 5.65
C ALA A 70 -13.54 2.98 7.18
N ALA A 71 -12.36 3.27 7.73
CA ALA A 71 -12.19 3.50 9.17
C ALA A 71 -12.98 4.74 9.63
N ARG A 72 -12.87 5.84 8.88
CA ARG A 72 -13.56 7.10 9.14
C ARG A 72 -15.08 6.94 9.10
N ASP A 73 -15.60 6.22 8.10
CA ASP A 73 -17.04 5.93 7.97
C ASP A 73 -17.56 5.11 9.16
N ASN A 74 -16.72 4.23 9.70
CA ASN A 74 -17.00 3.46 10.92
C ASN A 74 -16.67 4.23 12.21
N LYS A 75 -16.43 5.54 12.14
CA LYS A 75 -16.12 6.45 13.26
C LYS A 75 -14.89 6.00 14.07
N LYS A 76 -13.91 5.39 13.41
CA LYS A 76 -12.65 4.92 14.01
C LYS A 76 -11.47 5.68 13.43
N THR A 77 -10.48 5.97 14.27
CA THR A 77 -9.23 6.63 13.87
C THR A 77 -8.12 5.66 13.50
N ARG A 78 -8.27 4.37 13.84
CA ARG A 78 -7.29 3.31 13.58
C ARG A 78 -7.82 2.33 12.53
N ILE A 79 -7.00 2.02 11.54
CA ILE A 79 -7.25 0.96 10.56
C ILE A 79 -7.14 -0.42 11.25
N ILE A 80 -8.14 -1.28 11.05
CA ILE A 80 -8.18 -2.67 11.53
C ILE A 80 -8.44 -3.61 10.35
N PRO A 81 -8.25 -4.95 10.48
CA PRO A 81 -8.45 -5.89 9.36
C PRO A 81 -9.81 -5.78 8.65
N ARG A 82 -10.89 -5.44 9.37
CA ARG A 82 -12.20 -5.15 8.76
C ARG A 82 -12.15 -4.03 7.73
N HIS A 83 -11.44 -2.93 8.00
CA HIS A 83 -11.36 -1.81 7.07
C HIS A 83 -10.56 -2.18 5.82
N LEU A 84 -9.52 -3.00 5.96
CA LEU A 84 -8.76 -3.55 4.83
C LEU A 84 -9.63 -4.49 3.98
N GLN A 85 -10.44 -5.34 4.62
CA GLN A 85 -11.40 -6.22 3.92
C GLN A 85 -12.42 -5.42 3.12
N LEU A 86 -12.97 -4.35 3.69
CA LEU A 86 -13.94 -3.49 3.01
C LEU A 86 -13.34 -2.81 1.78
N ALA A 87 -12.01 -2.61 1.76
CA ALA A 87 -11.29 -1.98 0.64
C ALA A 87 -10.86 -2.96 -0.48
N VAL A 88 -10.40 -4.19 -0.15
CA VAL A 88 -9.71 -5.07 -1.12
C VAL A 88 -10.30 -6.47 -1.25
N LEU A 89 -11.15 -6.90 -0.30
CA LEU A 89 -11.71 -8.25 -0.14
C LEU A 89 -10.67 -9.37 0.14
N THR A 90 -11.06 -10.31 0.98
CA THR A 90 -10.33 -11.53 1.45
C THR A 90 -9.06 -11.28 2.27
N ILE A 91 -9.25 -10.82 3.51
CA ILE A 91 -8.24 -10.56 4.53
C ILE A 91 -8.63 -11.35 5.80
N ALA A 92 -7.67 -12.00 6.44
CA ALA A 92 -7.90 -12.68 7.72
C ALA A 92 -8.47 -11.70 8.76
N GLN A 93 -9.47 -12.12 9.55
CA GLN A 93 -10.21 -11.27 10.50
C GLN A 93 -11.01 -10.11 9.85
N GLY A 94 -11.21 -10.16 8.53
CA GLY A 94 -11.93 -9.15 7.77
C GLY A 94 -13.44 -9.27 7.79
N GLY A 95 -13.99 -10.47 8.01
CA GLY A 95 -15.41 -10.77 7.78
C GLY A 95 -15.81 -10.61 6.31
N VAL A 96 -17.11 -10.46 6.03
CA VAL A 96 -17.65 -10.30 4.66
C VAL A 96 -18.47 -9.02 4.51
N LEU A 97 -18.66 -8.55 3.28
CA LEU A 97 -19.58 -7.43 3.02
C LEU A 97 -21.00 -7.85 3.46
N PRO A 98 -21.72 -7.01 4.22
CA PRO A 98 -23.12 -7.29 4.55
C PRO A 98 -23.94 -7.35 3.26
N ASN A 99 -24.48 -8.53 2.96
CA ASN A 99 -25.32 -8.74 1.78
C ASN A 99 -26.36 -9.82 2.10
N ILE A 100 -27.64 -9.49 1.98
CA ILE A 100 -28.76 -10.43 2.15
C ILE A 100 -29.46 -10.52 0.79
N GLN A 101 -29.54 -11.74 0.25
CA GLN A 101 -30.24 -11.98 -1.01
C GLN A 101 -31.72 -11.57 -0.89
N ALA A 102 -32.26 -10.88 -1.90
CA ALA A 102 -33.61 -10.30 -1.83
C ALA A 102 -34.70 -11.34 -1.53
N VAL A 103 -34.51 -12.59 -1.97
CA VAL A 103 -35.42 -13.73 -1.69
C VAL A 103 -35.53 -14.07 -0.21
N LEU A 104 -34.50 -13.75 0.59
CA LEU A 104 -34.46 -14.01 2.03
C LEU A 104 -35.08 -12.86 2.84
N LEU A 105 -35.45 -11.74 2.19
CA LEU A 105 -36.08 -10.62 2.88
C LEU A 105 -37.53 -10.97 3.24
N PRO A 106 -38.03 -10.53 4.40
CA PRO A 106 -39.44 -10.65 4.73
C PRO A 106 -40.31 -10.03 3.63
N LYS A 107 -41.40 -10.68 3.26
CA LYS A 107 -42.40 -10.07 2.39
C LYS A 107 -42.90 -8.79 3.08
N LYS A 108 -42.86 -7.65 2.37
CA LYS A 108 -43.43 -6.40 2.87
C LYS A 108 -44.93 -6.63 3.13
N THR A 109 -45.34 -6.69 4.39
CA THR A 109 -46.72 -6.40 4.77
C THR A 109 -46.89 -4.88 4.74
N GLU A 110 -47.98 -4.40 4.15
CA GLU A 110 -48.28 -2.97 4.08
C GLU A 110 -48.28 -2.38 5.50
N LYS A 111 -47.50 -1.30 5.70
CA LYS A 111 -47.59 -0.54 6.95
C LYS A 111 -49.03 -0.03 7.06
N PRO A 112 -49.74 -0.23 8.19
CA PRO A 112 -51.06 0.35 8.35
C PRO A 112 -50.92 1.86 8.18
N ALA A 113 -51.65 2.41 7.21
CA ALA A 113 -51.70 3.83 6.98
C ALA A 113 -52.08 4.48 8.32
N LYS A 114 -51.25 5.40 8.81
CA LYS A 114 -51.62 6.24 9.96
C LYS A 114 -52.93 6.92 9.57
N ALA A 115 -54.01 6.54 10.24
CA ALA A 115 -55.27 7.25 10.16
C ALA A 115 -55.00 8.73 10.55
N LYS A 116 -55.57 9.63 9.75
CA LYS A 116 -55.42 11.08 9.87
C LYS A 116 -55.82 11.59 11.25
#